data_AF-A0A522W8X2-F1
#
_entry.id   AF-A0A522W8X2-F1
#
_cell.length_a   1.000
_cell.length_b   1.000
_cell.length_c   1.000
_cell.angle_alpha   90.00
_cell.angle_beta   90.00
_cell.angle_gamma   90.00
#
_symmetry.space_group_name_H-M   'P 1'
#
loop_
_entity.id
_entity.type
_entity.pdbx_description
1 polymer ?
#
loop_
_entity_poly.entity_id
_entity_poly.type
_entity_poly.pdbx_seq_one_letter_code
_entity_poly.pdbx_strand_id
1 'polypeptide(L)'
;MSRLVVSTAVLLFAAGSALAGMEPKHYVARRLTADHHLQVEASEVEDRGGVCRVEGTVIRRFGGTAEALTSGTAVAFSVPCAADGFWPVSRLKAARLVEVFLRSVPGGFEAADDGQGMMALEAVTETPAVRDDPVLVREMAETIAAYSIESQARRGNSKGALALARVSDPLLRARLLAHAAGILATRTMADADAAGAEAIEAFVALPDGEERLDTGLAALESLALGGAKAAALRLADLLAPEVDGLTVPTRRDTALLSLYGARVRSDDPVAALAALAKVGNPKTRRERLEDMPFAQKDFGAANPASAVWMDRLLSAAEAQTDAAFRSEALTALCRTAYRAAAGLVEIPELATKAVPMAELAARRHHAPAAVLMAVLMEVTGGPAGRAEAARWYAVAGTGFDTAATARSEALKILSSFTPAERAAAARLLGGAGAATPVKLLELAKK
;
A
#
# COMPACT_ATOMS: atom_id res chain seq x y z
N MET A 1 -66.30 35.38 -9.71
CA MET A 1 -64.86 35.11 -9.90
C MET A 1 -64.53 33.89 -9.05
N SER A 2 -64.67 32.69 -9.62
CA SER A 2 -63.55 31.83 -10.06
C SER A 2 -62.85 31.19 -8.86
N ARG A 3 -63.33 30.02 -8.42
CA ARG A 3 -62.72 28.69 -8.61
C ARG A 3 -61.29 28.60 -8.07
N LEU A 4 -61.05 27.75 -7.08
CA LEU A 4 -60.49 26.42 -7.36
C LEU A 4 -60.50 25.53 -6.10
N VAL A 5 -61.19 24.41 -6.23
CA VAL A 5 -60.98 23.16 -5.50
C VAL A 5 -59.60 22.63 -5.92
N VAL A 6 -58.70 22.33 -4.98
CA VAL A 6 -57.58 21.42 -5.23
C VAL A 6 -57.56 20.40 -4.12
N SER A 7 -57.89 19.19 -4.54
CA SER A 7 -58.02 17.97 -3.77
C SER A 7 -56.74 17.65 -2.99
N THR A 8 -56.94 17.28 -1.73
CA THR A 8 -56.01 16.53 -0.89
C THR A 8 -55.68 15.21 -1.58
N ALA A 9 -54.61 15.18 -2.38
CA ALA A 9 -54.02 13.93 -2.84
C ALA A 9 -53.25 13.33 -1.66
N VAL A 10 -53.89 12.40 -0.96
CA VAL A 10 -53.23 11.42 -0.10
C VAL A 10 -52.27 10.64 -1.01
N LEU A 11 -50.99 11.01 -0.98
CA LEU A 11 -49.91 10.16 -1.45
C LEU A 11 -49.89 8.93 -0.56
N LEU A 12 -50.64 7.90 -0.99
CA LEU A 12 -50.35 6.53 -0.60
C LEU A 12 -48.90 6.27 -1.00
N PHE A 13 -48.00 6.33 -0.03
CA PHE A 13 -46.81 5.51 -0.05
C PHE A 13 -47.31 4.07 -0.09
N ALA A 14 -47.50 3.55 -1.31
CA ALA A 14 -47.43 2.13 -1.55
C ALA A 14 -46.02 1.73 -1.14
N ALA A 15 -45.87 1.33 0.11
CA ALA A 15 -44.75 0.55 0.60
C ALA A 15 -44.78 -0.78 -0.16
N GLY A 16 -44.31 -0.75 -1.41
CA GLY A 16 -43.90 -1.94 -2.12
C GLY A 16 -42.85 -2.62 -1.26
N SER A 17 -43.09 -3.89 -0.95
CA SER A 17 -42.21 -4.75 -0.17
C SER A 17 -40.77 -4.58 -0.65
N ALA A 18 -39.96 -3.86 0.13
CA ALA A 18 -38.55 -3.71 -0.09
C ALA A 18 -37.87 -5.07 0.15
N LEU A 19 -37.91 -5.92 -0.88
CA LEU A 19 -36.89 -6.95 -1.08
C LEU A 19 -35.57 -6.17 -1.19
N ALA A 20 -34.62 -6.46 -0.30
CA ALA A 20 -33.30 -5.86 -0.33
C ALA A 20 -32.72 -6.00 -1.75
N GLY A 21 -32.72 -4.90 -2.50
CA GLY A 21 -32.11 -4.87 -3.81
C GLY A 21 -30.63 -5.18 -3.65
N MET A 22 -30.12 -6.08 -4.50
CA MET A 22 -28.70 -6.40 -4.51
C MET A 22 -27.88 -5.12 -4.64
N GLU A 23 -26.87 -4.94 -3.80
CA GLU A 23 -25.99 -3.77 -3.93
C GLU A 23 -25.34 -3.75 -5.32
N PRO A 24 -25.22 -2.57 -5.96
CA PRO A 24 -24.70 -2.45 -7.32
C PRO A 24 -23.34 -3.15 -7.54
N LYS A 25 -22.45 -3.12 -6.54
CA LYS A 25 -21.13 -3.76 -6.62
C LYS A 25 -21.22 -5.28 -6.79
N HIS A 26 -22.16 -5.91 -6.09
CA HIS A 26 -22.36 -7.36 -6.15
C HIS A 26 -23.04 -7.77 -7.46
N TYR A 27 -23.88 -6.90 -8.01
CA TYR A 27 -24.49 -7.10 -9.31
C TYR A 27 -23.44 -7.07 -10.43
N VAL A 28 -22.62 -6.00 -10.46
CA VAL A 28 -21.56 -5.83 -11.44
C VAL A 28 -20.55 -6.99 -11.37
N ALA A 29 -20.14 -7.38 -10.16
CA ALA A 29 -19.22 -8.51 -9.99
C ALA A 29 -19.77 -9.80 -10.61
N ARG A 30 -21.02 -10.15 -10.33
CA ARG A 30 -21.69 -11.34 -10.90
C ARG A 30 -21.77 -11.29 -12.41
N ARG A 31 -22.14 -10.14 -12.97
CA ARG A 31 -22.21 -9.93 -14.41
C ARG A 31 -20.87 -10.18 -15.09
N LEU A 32 -19.78 -9.70 -14.50
CA LEU A 32 -18.44 -9.83 -15.04
C LEU A 32 -17.86 -11.24 -14.92
N THR A 33 -18.29 -12.02 -13.92
CA THR A 33 -17.80 -13.41 -13.72
C THR A 33 -18.68 -14.49 -14.32
N ALA A 34 -19.93 -14.18 -14.69
CA ALA A 34 -20.86 -15.18 -15.20
C ALA A 34 -20.47 -15.63 -16.63
N ASP A 35 -20.66 -16.92 -16.90
CA ASP A 35 -20.52 -17.45 -18.26
C ASP A 35 -21.60 -16.87 -19.17
N HIS A 36 -22.80 -16.70 -18.62
CA HIS A 36 -23.92 -16.06 -19.29
C HIS A 36 -24.72 -15.15 -18.35
N HIS A 37 -25.07 -13.95 -18.80
CA HIS A 37 -26.03 -13.07 -18.14
C HIS A 37 -27.23 -12.87 -19.07
N LEU A 38 -28.37 -13.42 -18.66
CA LEU A 38 -29.52 -13.67 -19.54
C LEU A 38 -30.82 -13.18 -18.91
N GLN A 39 -31.78 -12.90 -19.79
CA GLN A 39 -33.19 -12.83 -19.47
C GLN A 39 -33.88 -14.06 -20.07
N VAL A 40 -34.56 -14.85 -19.24
CA VAL A 40 -35.16 -16.13 -19.62
C VAL A 40 -36.66 -16.08 -19.33
N GLU A 41 -37.48 -16.40 -20.34
CA GLU A 41 -38.90 -16.70 -20.12
C GLU A 41 -38.99 -18.16 -19.69
N ALA A 42 -39.32 -18.38 -18.41
CA ALA A 42 -39.41 -19.70 -17.83
C ALA A 42 -40.70 -20.38 -18.31
N SER A 43 -40.57 -21.58 -18.88
CA SER A 43 -41.69 -22.40 -19.35
C SER A 43 -42.02 -23.53 -18.39
N GLU A 44 -41.01 -24.10 -17.72
CA GLU A 44 -41.21 -25.22 -16.80
C GLU A 44 -40.25 -25.12 -15.60
N VAL A 45 -40.74 -25.52 -14.42
CA VAL A 45 -39.94 -25.60 -13.19
C VAL A 45 -40.24 -26.94 -12.50
N GLU A 46 -39.24 -27.82 -12.53
CA GLU A 46 -39.28 -29.14 -11.92
C GLU A 46 -38.47 -29.14 -10.61
N ASP A 47 -39.09 -29.52 -9.49
CA ASP A 47 -38.39 -29.70 -8.21
C ASP A 47 -37.78 -31.10 -8.13
N ARG A 48 -36.46 -31.16 -7.93
CA ARG A 48 -35.69 -32.39 -7.79
C ARG A 48 -35.07 -32.52 -6.40
N GLY A 49 -35.89 -32.31 -5.37
CA GLY A 49 -35.49 -32.52 -3.97
C GLY A 49 -34.74 -31.32 -3.38
N GLY A 50 -35.27 -30.11 -3.58
CA GLY A 50 -34.68 -28.87 -3.05
C GLY A 50 -33.73 -28.16 -4.03
N VAL A 51 -33.51 -28.75 -5.20
CA VAL A 51 -32.89 -28.10 -6.37
C VAL A 51 -33.89 -28.15 -7.51
N CYS A 52 -34.25 -26.98 -8.04
CA CYS A 52 -35.18 -26.87 -9.14
C CYS A 52 -34.42 -26.81 -10.45
N ARG A 53 -34.89 -27.58 -11.43
CA ARG A 53 -34.53 -27.41 -12.83
C ARG A 53 -35.52 -26.46 -13.47
N VAL A 54 -35.01 -25.33 -13.97
CA VAL A 54 -35.78 -24.33 -14.70
C VAL A 54 -35.48 -24.50 -16.18
N GLU A 55 -36.52 -24.73 -16.98
CA GLU A 55 -36.43 -24.75 -18.44
C GLU A 55 -37.16 -23.53 -19.01
N GLY A 56 -36.61 -22.97 -20.07
CA GLY A 56 -37.17 -21.77 -20.68
C GLY A 56 -36.48 -21.38 -21.98
N THR A 57 -36.88 -20.22 -22.49
CA THR A 57 -36.28 -19.62 -23.69
C THR A 57 -35.52 -18.36 -23.31
N VAL A 58 -34.29 -18.23 -23.82
CA VAL A 58 -33.53 -16.99 -23.68
C VAL A 58 -34.22 -15.91 -24.49
N ILE A 59 -34.72 -14.88 -23.82
CA ILE A 59 -35.32 -13.71 -24.47
C ILE A 59 -34.22 -12.72 -24.85
N ARG A 60 -33.28 -12.51 -23.94
CA ARG A 60 -32.19 -11.56 -24.12
C ARG A 60 -30.90 -12.07 -23.52
N ARG A 61 -29.79 -11.72 -24.17
CA ARG A 61 -28.45 -11.80 -23.60
C ARG A 61 -27.96 -10.41 -23.29
N PHE A 62 -27.57 -10.21 -22.03
CA PHE A 62 -26.94 -8.97 -21.57
C PHE A 62 -25.41 -9.06 -21.60
N GLY A 63 -24.84 -10.26 -21.43
CA GLY A 63 -23.39 -10.45 -21.45
C GLY A 63 -22.97 -11.86 -21.08
N GLY A 64 -21.70 -11.99 -20.66
CA GLY A 64 -21.09 -13.25 -20.23
C GLY A 64 -19.88 -13.64 -21.09
N THR A 65 -19.00 -14.47 -20.52
CA THR A 65 -17.71 -14.86 -21.12
C THR A 65 -17.83 -15.95 -22.18
N ALA A 66 -18.94 -16.69 -22.24
CA ALA A 66 -19.15 -17.79 -23.18
C ALA A 66 -20.17 -17.45 -24.26
N GLU A 67 -19.87 -17.68 -25.53
CA GLU A 67 -20.75 -17.27 -26.65
C GLU A 67 -22.00 -18.14 -26.86
N ALA A 68 -22.13 -19.29 -26.18
CA ALA A 68 -23.05 -20.36 -26.57
C ALA A 68 -24.56 -20.05 -26.57
N LEU A 69 -25.05 -19.08 -25.78
CA LEU A 69 -26.49 -18.81 -25.63
C LEU A 69 -26.87 -17.44 -26.20
N THR A 70 -27.89 -17.40 -27.07
CA THR A 70 -28.38 -16.20 -27.77
C THR A 70 -29.90 -16.04 -27.60
N SER A 71 -30.48 -14.93 -28.04
CA SER A 71 -31.95 -14.80 -28.01
C SER A 71 -32.62 -15.88 -28.86
N GLY A 72 -33.68 -16.48 -28.33
CA GLY A 72 -34.44 -17.58 -28.93
C GLY A 72 -33.89 -18.98 -28.64
N THR A 73 -32.73 -19.14 -28.00
CA THR A 73 -32.23 -20.48 -27.64
C THR A 73 -32.97 -21.03 -26.43
N ALA A 74 -33.30 -22.32 -26.45
CA ALA A 74 -33.76 -23.02 -25.26
C ALA A 74 -32.62 -23.14 -24.25
N VAL A 75 -32.92 -22.96 -22.97
CA VAL A 75 -31.95 -23.07 -21.88
C VAL A 75 -32.58 -23.82 -20.72
N ALA A 76 -31.78 -24.67 -20.08
CA ALA A 76 -32.15 -25.35 -18.84
C ALA A 76 -31.04 -25.14 -17.81
N PHE A 77 -31.41 -24.72 -16.59
CA PHE A 77 -30.46 -24.49 -15.51
C PHE A 77 -31.01 -24.94 -14.16
N SER A 78 -30.10 -25.28 -13.25
CA SER A 78 -30.42 -25.67 -11.88
C SER A 78 -30.34 -24.48 -10.93
N VAL A 79 -31.24 -24.39 -9.95
CA VAL A 79 -31.22 -23.38 -8.87
C VAL A 79 -31.70 -23.99 -7.54
N PRO A 80 -31.03 -23.75 -6.40
CA PRO A 80 -31.54 -24.16 -5.10
C PRO A 80 -32.92 -23.54 -4.82
N CYS A 81 -33.89 -24.37 -4.46
CA CYS A 81 -35.30 -23.97 -4.34
C CYS A 81 -36.04 -24.57 -3.13
N ALA A 82 -35.28 -24.99 -2.11
CA ALA A 82 -35.84 -25.39 -0.82
C ALA A 82 -36.76 -24.31 -0.24
N ALA A 83 -37.67 -24.71 0.67
CA ALA A 83 -38.72 -23.83 1.20
C ALA A 83 -38.17 -22.58 1.92
N ASP A 84 -36.99 -22.69 2.52
CA ASP A 84 -36.24 -21.62 3.19
C ASP A 84 -35.18 -20.96 2.29
N GLY A 85 -35.07 -21.41 1.03
CA GLY A 85 -34.15 -20.86 0.05
C GLY A 85 -34.57 -19.50 -0.48
N PHE A 86 -33.64 -18.82 -1.16
CA PHE A 86 -33.88 -17.50 -1.75
C PHE A 86 -34.93 -17.53 -2.88
N TRP A 87 -35.01 -18.67 -3.59
CA TRP A 87 -35.96 -18.95 -4.66
C TRP A 87 -36.80 -20.20 -4.39
N PRO A 88 -37.78 -20.16 -3.47
CA PRO A 88 -38.66 -21.31 -3.25
C PRO A 88 -39.37 -21.72 -4.54
N VAL A 89 -39.64 -23.02 -4.71
CA VAL A 89 -40.29 -23.56 -5.93
C VAL A 89 -41.56 -22.80 -6.34
N SER A 90 -42.37 -22.36 -5.37
CA SER A 90 -43.59 -21.59 -5.63
C SER A 90 -43.30 -20.23 -6.28
N ARG A 91 -42.23 -19.56 -5.85
CA ARG A 91 -41.78 -18.28 -6.40
C ARG A 91 -41.23 -18.45 -7.81
N LEU A 92 -40.46 -19.50 -8.06
CA LEU A 92 -39.95 -19.81 -9.40
C LEU A 92 -41.09 -20.10 -10.38
N LYS A 93 -42.08 -20.91 -9.98
CA LYS A 93 -43.26 -21.20 -10.81
C LYS A 93 -44.10 -19.96 -11.11
N ALA A 94 -44.13 -18.99 -10.19
CA ALA A 94 -44.82 -17.72 -10.41
C ALA A 94 -44.00 -16.75 -11.29
N ALA A 95 -42.68 -16.88 -11.32
CA ALA A 95 -41.80 -16.03 -12.09
C ALA A 95 -41.80 -16.45 -13.57
N ARG A 96 -42.61 -15.78 -14.37
CA ARG A 96 -42.67 -16.01 -15.83
C ARG A 96 -41.40 -15.56 -16.55
N LEU A 97 -40.77 -14.49 -16.07
CA LEU A 97 -39.55 -13.92 -16.64
C LEU A 97 -38.51 -13.73 -15.54
N VAL A 98 -37.29 -14.18 -15.79
CA VAL A 98 -36.18 -14.05 -14.84
C VAL A 98 -34.94 -13.46 -15.50
N GLU A 99 -34.28 -12.55 -14.81
CA GLU A 99 -32.90 -12.17 -15.10
C GLU A 99 -31.97 -13.05 -14.27
N VAL A 100 -31.05 -13.76 -14.91
CA VAL A 100 -30.21 -14.76 -14.28
C VAL A 100 -28.76 -14.70 -14.74
N PHE A 101 -27.85 -15.01 -13.82
CA PHE A 101 -26.44 -15.24 -14.08
C PHE A 101 -26.20 -16.75 -14.05
N LEU A 102 -25.66 -17.32 -15.13
CA LEU A 102 -25.41 -18.75 -15.26
C LEU A 102 -23.93 -19.07 -15.27
N ARG A 103 -23.58 -20.18 -14.63
CA ARG A 103 -22.29 -20.87 -14.73
C ARG A 103 -22.46 -22.19 -15.48
N SER A 104 -21.48 -22.52 -16.30
CA SER A 104 -21.39 -23.80 -16.99
C SER A 104 -20.89 -24.87 -16.03
N VAL A 105 -21.60 -25.99 -15.96
CA VAL A 105 -21.23 -27.16 -15.18
C VAL A 105 -21.26 -28.41 -16.05
N PRO A 106 -20.56 -29.49 -15.67
CA PRO A 106 -20.66 -30.75 -16.40
C PRO A 106 -22.13 -31.18 -16.54
N GLY A 107 -22.63 -31.23 -17.77
CA GLY A 107 -24.01 -31.64 -18.06
C GLY A 107 -25.07 -30.52 -18.09
N GLY A 108 -24.70 -29.24 -18.00
CA GLY A 108 -25.64 -28.13 -18.22
C GLY A 108 -25.22 -26.81 -17.58
N PHE A 109 -26.21 -26.07 -17.10
CA PHE A 109 -26.03 -24.78 -16.45
C PHE A 109 -26.59 -24.79 -15.03
N GLU A 110 -26.05 -23.92 -14.19
CA GLU A 110 -26.61 -23.61 -12.88
C GLU A 110 -26.64 -22.10 -12.65
N ALA A 111 -27.60 -21.65 -11.84
CA ALA A 111 -27.63 -20.27 -11.38
C ALA A 111 -26.40 -19.99 -10.50
N ALA A 112 -25.72 -18.89 -10.75
CA ALA A 112 -24.60 -18.45 -9.92
C ALA A 112 -25.08 -18.08 -8.50
N ASP A 113 -24.23 -18.33 -7.50
CA ASP A 113 -24.43 -18.00 -6.08
C ASP A 113 -25.80 -18.45 -5.53
N ASP A 114 -26.19 -19.69 -5.82
CA ASP A 114 -27.44 -20.28 -5.36
C ASP A 114 -28.70 -19.49 -5.80
N GLY A 115 -28.60 -18.70 -6.86
CA GLY A 115 -29.69 -17.88 -7.39
C GLY A 115 -29.94 -16.58 -6.61
N GLN A 116 -29.11 -16.22 -5.63
CA GLN A 116 -29.20 -14.89 -4.97
C GLN A 116 -29.02 -13.74 -5.96
N GLY A 117 -28.32 -14.03 -7.06
CA GLY A 117 -28.11 -13.15 -8.19
C GLY A 117 -29.37 -12.88 -9.04
N MET A 118 -30.33 -13.79 -8.99
CA MET A 118 -31.44 -13.86 -9.94
C MET A 118 -32.59 -12.94 -9.52
N MET A 119 -33.28 -12.36 -10.50
CA MET A 119 -34.40 -11.43 -10.28
C MET A 119 -35.64 -11.85 -11.09
N ALA A 120 -36.82 -11.77 -10.47
CA ALA A 120 -38.09 -11.88 -11.20
C ALA A 120 -38.37 -10.55 -11.88
N LEU A 121 -38.84 -10.62 -13.13
CA LEU A 121 -39.18 -9.46 -13.92
C LEU A 121 -40.66 -9.48 -14.29
N GLU A 122 -41.30 -8.31 -14.27
CA GLU A 122 -42.72 -8.18 -14.65
C GLU A 122 -42.91 -8.08 -16.17
N ALA A 123 -41.87 -7.64 -16.90
CA ALA A 123 -41.89 -7.48 -18.35
C ALA A 123 -40.47 -7.63 -18.94
N VAL A 124 -40.41 -7.89 -20.25
CA VAL A 124 -39.16 -7.90 -21.03
C VAL A 124 -38.51 -6.52 -20.96
N THR A 125 -37.20 -6.48 -20.69
CA THR A 125 -36.42 -5.25 -20.57
C THR A 125 -35.32 -5.21 -21.61
N GLU A 126 -35.07 -4.02 -22.17
CA GLU A 126 -33.99 -3.82 -23.14
C GLU A 126 -32.61 -3.77 -22.47
N THR A 127 -32.56 -3.27 -21.25
CA THR A 127 -31.36 -3.15 -20.42
C THR A 127 -31.46 -4.04 -19.18
N PRO A 128 -30.31 -4.40 -18.58
CA PRO A 128 -30.31 -5.10 -17.30
C PRO A 128 -30.99 -4.26 -16.20
N ALA A 129 -31.52 -4.92 -15.16
CA ALA A 129 -32.28 -4.21 -14.12
C ALA A 129 -31.44 -3.20 -13.33
N VAL A 130 -30.13 -3.43 -13.21
CA VAL A 130 -29.17 -2.48 -12.64
C VAL A 130 -28.33 -1.91 -13.76
N ARG A 131 -28.40 -0.58 -13.94
CA ARG A 131 -27.55 0.13 -14.89
C ARG A 131 -26.11 0.13 -14.37
N ASP A 132 -25.18 -0.28 -15.23
CA ASP A 132 -23.75 -0.21 -14.95
C ASP A 132 -23.32 1.26 -14.73
N ASP A 133 -22.69 1.51 -13.59
CA ASP A 133 -21.83 2.67 -13.40
C ASP A 133 -20.45 2.32 -14.01
N PRO A 134 -19.98 3.04 -15.04
CA PRO A 134 -18.69 2.76 -15.68
C PRO A 134 -17.50 2.73 -14.71
N VAL A 135 -17.51 3.56 -13.66
CA VAL A 135 -16.44 3.58 -12.65
C VAL A 135 -16.47 2.28 -11.86
N LEU A 136 -17.65 1.89 -11.38
CA LEU A 136 -17.84 0.65 -10.62
C LEU A 136 -17.51 -0.60 -11.46
N VAL A 137 -17.87 -0.61 -12.75
CA VAL A 137 -17.50 -1.70 -13.67
C VAL A 137 -15.99 -1.82 -13.79
N ARG A 138 -15.27 -0.70 -13.92
CA ARG A 138 -13.81 -0.71 -13.99
C ARG A 138 -13.19 -1.23 -12.68
N GLU A 139 -13.66 -0.76 -11.53
CA GLU A 139 -13.17 -1.21 -10.21
C GLU A 139 -13.39 -2.71 -9.98
N MET A 140 -14.58 -3.21 -10.33
CA MET A 140 -14.89 -4.64 -10.19
C MET A 140 -14.11 -5.49 -11.20
N ALA A 141 -13.95 -5.02 -12.44
CA ALA A 141 -13.12 -5.69 -13.43
C ALA A 141 -11.65 -5.78 -12.98
N GLU A 142 -11.11 -4.70 -12.40
CA GLU A 142 -9.77 -4.68 -11.81
C GLU A 142 -9.64 -5.71 -10.69
N THR A 143 -10.58 -5.72 -9.75
CA THR A 143 -10.57 -6.63 -8.60
C THR A 143 -10.63 -8.11 -9.03
N ILE A 144 -11.53 -8.45 -9.95
CA ILE A 144 -11.70 -9.81 -10.47
C ILE A 144 -10.46 -10.25 -11.26
N ALA A 145 -9.93 -9.37 -12.11
CA ALA A 145 -8.74 -9.67 -12.89
C ALA A 145 -7.52 -9.87 -11.98
N ALA A 146 -7.31 -9.01 -10.98
CA ALA A 146 -6.21 -9.14 -10.02
C ALA A 146 -6.24 -10.50 -9.29
N TYR A 147 -7.41 -10.92 -8.79
CA TYR A 147 -7.57 -12.23 -8.16
C TYR A 147 -7.24 -13.38 -9.13
N SER A 148 -7.71 -13.28 -10.37
CA SER A 148 -7.46 -14.29 -11.40
C SER A 148 -5.98 -14.35 -11.80
N ILE A 149 -5.32 -13.20 -11.92
CA ILE A 149 -3.88 -13.06 -12.18
C ILE A 149 -3.09 -13.75 -11.07
N GLU A 150 -3.41 -13.46 -9.81
CA GLU A 150 -2.74 -14.08 -8.68
C GLU A 150 -2.91 -15.60 -8.68
N SER A 151 -4.13 -16.09 -8.94
CA SER A 151 -4.39 -17.53 -9.07
C SER A 151 -3.55 -18.18 -10.18
N GLN A 152 -3.42 -17.56 -11.35
CA GLN A 152 -2.58 -18.09 -12.44
C GLN A 152 -1.10 -18.11 -12.05
N ALA A 153 -0.59 -17.04 -11.43
CA ALA A 153 0.78 -16.99 -10.96
C ALA A 153 1.07 -18.01 -9.84
N ARG A 154 0.11 -18.25 -8.94
CA ARG A 154 0.19 -19.32 -7.91
C ARG A 154 0.35 -20.70 -8.53
N ARG A 155 -0.28 -20.94 -9.69
CA ARG A 155 -0.15 -22.18 -10.49
C ARG A 155 1.11 -22.23 -11.37
N GLY A 156 1.97 -21.20 -11.31
CA GLY A 156 3.15 -21.10 -12.17
C GLY A 156 2.86 -20.75 -13.63
N ASN A 157 1.64 -20.29 -13.94
CA ASN A 157 1.23 -19.94 -15.30
C ASN A 157 1.39 -18.43 -15.57
N SER A 158 2.62 -18.00 -15.86
CA SER A 158 2.93 -16.59 -16.18
C SER A 158 2.18 -16.09 -17.41
N LYS A 159 2.09 -16.91 -18.46
CA LYS A 159 1.37 -16.56 -19.70
C LYS A 159 -0.11 -16.31 -19.43
N GLY A 160 -0.75 -17.15 -18.62
CA GLY A 160 -2.14 -16.97 -18.20
C GLY A 160 -2.35 -15.69 -17.40
N ALA A 161 -1.44 -15.39 -16.46
CA ALA A 161 -1.47 -14.15 -15.69
C ALA A 161 -1.35 -12.91 -16.61
N LEU A 162 -0.41 -12.90 -17.56
CA LEU A 162 -0.23 -11.78 -18.49
C LEU A 162 -1.39 -11.63 -19.47
N ALA A 163 -1.98 -12.74 -19.93
CA ALA A 163 -3.15 -12.69 -20.80
C ALA A 163 -4.34 -11.98 -20.13
N LEU A 164 -4.56 -12.24 -18.83
CA LEU A 164 -5.62 -11.58 -18.04
C LEU A 164 -5.34 -10.09 -17.82
N ALA A 165 -4.07 -9.68 -17.77
CA ALA A 165 -3.70 -8.28 -17.58
C ALA A 165 -3.82 -7.43 -18.86
N ARG A 166 -3.79 -8.04 -20.05
CA ARG A 166 -3.83 -7.37 -21.36
C ARG A 166 -5.25 -7.06 -21.81
N VAL A 167 -5.97 -6.31 -20.98
CA VAL A 167 -7.32 -5.84 -21.29
C VAL A 167 -7.30 -4.67 -22.29
N SER A 168 -8.46 -4.38 -22.88
CA SER A 168 -8.61 -3.30 -23.87
C SER A 168 -8.64 -1.89 -23.27
N ASP A 169 -9.15 -1.73 -22.05
CA ASP A 169 -9.11 -0.44 -21.34
C ASP A 169 -7.64 -0.11 -21.00
N PRO A 170 -7.10 1.02 -21.50
CA PRO A 170 -5.67 1.32 -21.37
C PRO A 170 -5.24 1.63 -19.94
N LEU A 171 -6.10 2.29 -19.14
CA LEU A 171 -5.81 2.61 -17.74
C LEU A 171 -5.76 1.31 -16.92
N LEU A 172 -6.76 0.46 -17.12
CA LEU A 172 -6.85 -0.83 -16.45
C LEU A 172 -5.71 -1.76 -16.86
N ARG A 173 -5.34 -1.78 -18.15
CA ARG A 173 -4.20 -2.54 -18.67
C ARG A 173 -2.90 -2.15 -17.98
N ALA A 174 -2.62 -0.85 -17.82
CA ALA A 174 -1.41 -0.39 -17.15
C ALA A 174 -1.34 -0.88 -15.69
N ARG A 175 -2.45 -0.79 -14.95
CA ARG A 175 -2.53 -1.27 -13.55
C ARG A 175 -2.40 -2.78 -13.43
N LEU A 176 -3.12 -3.54 -14.25
CA LEU A 176 -3.12 -4.99 -14.21
C LEU A 176 -1.78 -5.58 -14.65
N LEU A 177 -1.11 -4.97 -15.64
CA LEU A 177 0.25 -5.38 -16.03
C LEU A 177 1.25 -5.12 -14.90
N ALA A 178 1.15 -3.97 -14.23
CA ALA A 178 1.96 -3.66 -13.05
C ALA A 178 1.72 -4.64 -11.91
N HIS A 179 0.45 -4.98 -11.64
CA HIS A 179 0.07 -6.00 -10.66
C HIS A 179 0.62 -7.38 -11.03
N ALA A 180 0.45 -7.82 -12.27
CA ALA A 180 1.00 -9.08 -12.76
C ALA A 180 2.52 -9.12 -12.62
N ALA A 181 3.23 -8.08 -13.08
CA ALA A 181 4.68 -7.98 -12.96
C ALA A 181 5.14 -8.08 -11.49
N GLY A 182 4.45 -7.38 -10.58
CA GLY A 182 4.71 -7.47 -9.14
C GLY A 182 4.55 -8.89 -8.60
N ILE A 183 3.43 -9.56 -8.90
CA ILE A 183 3.21 -10.94 -8.43
C ILE A 183 4.24 -11.91 -9.02
N LEU A 184 4.56 -11.78 -10.31
CA LEU A 184 5.58 -12.61 -10.98
C LEU A 184 6.97 -12.42 -10.35
N ALA A 185 7.34 -11.18 -10.02
CA ALA A 185 8.60 -10.85 -9.36
C ALA A 185 8.69 -11.44 -7.96
N THR A 186 7.63 -11.30 -7.15
CA THR A 186 7.55 -11.91 -5.80
C THR A 186 7.75 -13.42 -5.84
N ARG A 187 7.29 -14.07 -6.91
CA ARG A 187 7.41 -15.52 -7.11
C ARG A 187 8.65 -15.92 -7.92
N THR A 188 9.57 -14.99 -8.16
CA THR A 188 10.83 -15.21 -8.89
C THR A 188 10.64 -15.89 -10.25
N MET A 189 9.57 -15.53 -10.95
CA MET A 189 9.25 -16.10 -12.27
C MET A 189 10.08 -15.42 -13.37
N ALA A 190 10.51 -16.20 -14.37
CA ALA A 190 11.41 -15.71 -15.43
C ALA A 190 10.84 -14.53 -16.25
N ASP A 191 9.52 -14.46 -16.40
CA ASP A 191 8.85 -13.42 -17.19
C ASP A 191 8.65 -12.09 -16.43
N ALA A 192 9.08 -11.99 -15.17
CA ALA A 192 8.81 -10.83 -14.31
C ALA A 192 9.37 -9.52 -14.85
N ASP A 193 10.62 -9.52 -15.33
CA ASP A 193 11.26 -8.30 -15.86
C ASP A 193 10.62 -7.83 -17.17
N ALA A 194 10.28 -8.78 -18.06
CA ALA A 194 9.59 -8.49 -19.31
C ALA A 194 8.18 -7.94 -19.05
N ALA A 195 7.46 -8.52 -18.09
CA ALA A 195 6.16 -8.02 -17.64
C ALA A 195 6.27 -6.60 -17.05
N GLY A 196 7.32 -6.33 -16.27
CA GLY A 196 7.62 -5.01 -15.75
C GLY A 196 7.87 -3.99 -16.86
N ALA A 197 8.64 -4.35 -17.89
CA ALA A 197 8.85 -3.49 -19.06
C ALA A 197 7.54 -3.21 -19.82
N GLU A 198 6.71 -4.23 -20.05
CA GLU A 198 5.39 -4.07 -20.70
C GLU A 198 4.46 -3.16 -19.89
N ALA A 199 4.48 -3.24 -18.56
CA ALA A 199 3.70 -2.35 -17.68
C ALA A 199 4.13 -0.88 -17.84
N ILE A 200 5.43 -0.61 -17.95
CA ILE A 200 5.94 0.74 -18.20
C ILE A 200 5.54 1.24 -19.58
N GLU A 201 5.63 0.41 -20.61
CA GLU A 201 5.18 0.77 -21.97
C GLU A 201 3.69 1.09 -22.00
N ALA A 202 2.87 0.29 -21.32
CA ALA A 202 1.43 0.55 -21.18
C ALA A 202 1.14 1.87 -20.47
N PHE A 203 1.89 2.21 -19.42
CA PHE A 203 1.76 3.50 -18.73
C PHE A 203 2.20 4.68 -19.60
N VAL A 204 3.31 4.56 -20.33
CA VAL A 204 3.82 5.61 -21.22
C VAL A 204 2.86 5.89 -22.38
N ALA A 205 2.10 4.89 -22.82
CA ALA A 205 1.10 5.03 -23.87
C ALA A 205 -0.20 5.73 -23.40
N LEU A 206 -0.36 5.99 -22.09
CA LEU A 206 -1.55 6.70 -21.58
C LEU A 206 -1.54 8.16 -22.01
N PRO A 207 -2.71 8.75 -22.34
CA PRO A 207 -2.81 10.17 -22.61
C PRO A 207 -2.53 10.99 -21.34
N ASP A 208 -1.96 12.18 -21.50
CA ASP A 208 -1.77 13.12 -20.39
C ASP A 208 -3.11 13.52 -19.77
N GLY A 209 -3.17 13.50 -18.44
CA GLY A 209 -4.38 13.82 -17.70
C GLY A 209 -4.33 13.34 -16.25
N GLU A 210 -5.35 13.71 -15.50
CA GLU A 210 -5.47 13.39 -14.07
C GLU A 210 -5.50 11.87 -13.82
N GLU A 211 -6.23 11.13 -14.66
CA GLU A 211 -6.36 9.67 -14.57
C GLU A 211 -5.03 8.95 -14.82
N ARG A 212 -4.10 9.55 -15.59
CA ARG A 212 -2.77 9.00 -15.86
C ARG A 212 -1.94 8.99 -14.58
N LEU A 213 -1.91 10.08 -13.83
CA LEU A 213 -1.19 10.16 -12.56
C LEU A 213 -1.74 9.17 -11.54
N ASP A 214 -3.06 9.11 -11.36
CA ASP A 214 -3.68 8.18 -10.39
C ASP A 214 -3.42 6.72 -10.77
N THR A 215 -3.47 6.41 -12.07
CA THR A 215 -3.12 5.09 -12.61
C THR A 215 -1.65 4.74 -12.40
N GLY A 216 -0.75 5.70 -12.63
CA GLY A 216 0.67 5.52 -12.40
C GLY A 216 1.00 5.29 -10.92
N LEU A 217 0.38 6.02 -10.00
CA LEU A 217 0.58 5.84 -8.56
C LEU A 217 0.08 4.48 -8.07
N ALA A 218 -1.07 4.01 -8.55
CA ALA A 218 -1.58 2.66 -8.24
C ALA A 218 -0.69 1.55 -8.83
N ALA A 219 -0.23 1.71 -10.07
CA ALA A 219 0.71 0.79 -10.72
C ALA A 219 2.06 0.75 -9.98
N LEU A 220 2.56 1.91 -9.55
CA LEU A 220 3.80 2.03 -8.79
C LEU A 220 3.75 1.26 -7.47
N GLU A 221 2.64 1.39 -6.74
CA GLU A 221 2.44 0.64 -5.50
C GLU A 221 2.46 -0.87 -5.75
N SER A 222 1.77 -1.34 -6.79
CA SER A 222 1.75 -2.76 -7.18
C SER A 222 3.14 -3.30 -7.54
N LEU A 223 3.91 -2.57 -8.35
CA LEU A 223 5.27 -2.96 -8.73
C LEU A 223 6.20 -3.00 -7.51
N ALA A 224 6.14 -1.97 -6.65
CA ALA A 224 7.03 -1.86 -5.50
C ALA A 224 6.71 -2.89 -4.41
N LEU A 225 5.42 -3.14 -4.11
CA LEU A 225 5.01 -4.17 -3.17
C LEU A 225 5.33 -5.58 -3.69
N GLY A 226 5.20 -5.79 -4.99
CA GLY A 226 5.52 -7.06 -5.64
C GLY A 226 7.02 -7.31 -5.84
N GLY A 227 7.89 -6.35 -5.53
CA GLY A 227 9.34 -6.51 -5.69
C GLY A 227 9.84 -6.42 -7.14
N ALA A 228 9.05 -5.87 -8.07
CA ALA A 228 9.47 -5.57 -9.43
C ALA A 228 10.30 -4.27 -9.47
N LYS A 229 11.46 -4.29 -8.79
CA LYS A 229 12.24 -3.08 -8.42
C LYS A 229 12.61 -2.19 -9.60
N ALA A 230 13.12 -2.76 -10.69
CA ALA A 230 13.57 -1.99 -11.84
C ALA A 230 12.42 -1.21 -12.51
N ALA A 231 11.26 -1.86 -12.68
CA ALA A 231 10.06 -1.22 -13.21
C ALA A 231 9.50 -0.19 -12.23
N ALA A 232 9.45 -0.50 -10.94
CA ALA A 232 9.00 0.45 -9.91
C ALA A 232 9.84 1.74 -9.90
N LEU A 233 11.17 1.64 -9.94
CA LEU A 233 12.05 2.82 -9.99
C LEU A 233 11.84 3.62 -11.28
N ARG A 234 11.77 2.94 -12.44
CA ARG A 234 11.52 3.60 -13.71
C ARG A 234 10.18 4.35 -13.71
N LEU A 235 9.13 3.75 -13.15
CA LEU A 235 7.83 4.42 -13.04
C LEU A 235 7.87 5.60 -12.05
N ALA A 236 8.56 5.45 -10.91
CA ALA A 236 8.73 6.54 -9.96
C ALA A 236 9.41 7.76 -10.60
N ASP A 237 10.40 7.54 -11.47
CA ASP A 237 11.10 8.62 -12.17
C ASP A 237 10.21 9.30 -13.23
N LEU A 238 9.37 8.53 -13.92
CA LEU A 238 8.38 9.09 -14.86
C LEU A 238 7.32 9.93 -14.14
N LEU A 239 6.90 9.53 -12.94
CA LEU A 239 5.85 10.21 -12.17
C LEU A 239 6.36 11.42 -11.39
N ALA A 240 7.65 11.47 -11.02
CA ALA A 240 8.19 12.52 -10.16
C ALA A 240 7.93 13.95 -10.66
N PRO A 241 8.11 14.29 -11.97
CA PRO A 241 7.81 15.63 -12.48
C PRO A 241 6.32 15.98 -12.38
N GLU A 242 5.42 15.02 -12.63
CA GLU A 242 3.98 15.24 -12.55
C GLU A 242 3.54 15.47 -11.10
N VAL A 243 4.09 14.71 -10.15
CA VAL A 243 3.86 14.91 -8.71
C VAL A 243 4.38 16.27 -8.25
N ASP A 244 5.55 16.70 -8.74
CA ASP A 244 6.10 18.02 -8.43
C ASP A 244 5.22 19.16 -8.96
N GLY A 245 4.52 18.94 -10.08
CA GLY A 245 3.58 19.88 -10.69
C GLY A 245 2.22 20.00 -9.99
N LEU A 246 1.92 19.13 -9.00
CA LEU A 246 0.64 19.18 -8.28
C LEU A 246 0.51 20.45 -7.43
N THR A 247 -0.60 21.17 -7.63
CA THR A 247 -0.90 22.43 -6.91
C THR A 247 -1.68 22.21 -5.62
N VAL A 248 -2.41 21.10 -5.50
CA VAL A 248 -3.19 20.74 -4.29
C VAL A 248 -2.25 20.11 -3.25
N PRO A 249 -1.96 20.77 -2.11
CA PRO A 249 -0.92 20.30 -1.19
C PRO A 249 -1.17 18.91 -0.61
N THR A 250 -2.42 18.59 -0.25
CA THR A 250 -2.78 17.28 0.32
C THR A 250 -2.59 16.15 -0.69
N ARG A 251 -2.98 16.35 -1.95
CA ARG A 251 -2.76 15.39 -3.02
C ARG A 251 -1.27 15.21 -3.33
N ARG A 252 -0.53 16.33 -3.37
CA ARG A 252 0.91 16.34 -3.58
C ARG A 252 1.64 15.54 -2.50
N ASP A 253 1.35 15.80 -1.22
CA ASP A 253 1.95 15.09 -0.10
C ASP A 253 1.64 13.58 -0.17
N THR A 254 0.40 13.19 -0.46
CA THR A 254 0.03 11.78 -0.66
C THR A 254 0.84 11.12 -1.79
N ALA A 255 0.94 11.77 -2.94
CA ALA A 255 1.70 11.24 -4.08
C ALA A 255 3.21 11.17 -3.79
N LEU A 256 3.78 12.16 -3.09
CA LEU A 256 5.18 12.14 -2.63
C LEU A 256 5.43 10.99 -1.65
N LEU A 257 4.48 10.67 -0.77
CA LEU A 257 4.56 9.52 0.13
C LEU A 257 4.51 8.19 -0.63
N SER A 258 3.73 8.10 -1.71
CA SER A 258 3.74 6.92 -2.59
C SER A 258 5.10 6.76 -3.29
N LEU A 259 5.67 7.85 -3.84
CA LEU A 259 7.02 7.84 -4.43
C LEU A 259 8.09 7.42 -3.40
N TYR A 260 8.02 7.99 -2.20
CA TYR A 260 8.89 7.64 -1.08
C TYR A 260 8.81 6.15 -0.76
N GLY A 261 7.60 5.62 -0.55
CA GLY A 261 7.39 4.22 -0.20
C GLY A 261 7.86 3.25 -1.29
N ALA A 262 7.63 3.59 -2.56
CA ALA A 262 8.05 2.76 -3.68
C ALA A 262 9.58 2.70 -3.83
N ARG A 263 10.25 3.85 -3.72
CA ARG A 263 11.72 3.95 -3.80
C ARG A 263 12.42 3.25 -2.64
N VAL A 264 11.85 3.37 -1.43
CA VAL A 264 12.30 2.62 -0.26
C VAL A 264 12.25 1.10 -0.50
N ARG A 265 11.13 0.57 -0.99
CA ARG A 265 10.97 -0.88 -1.26
C ARG A 265 11.83 -1.37 -2.42
N SER A 266 12.19 -0.46 -3.33
CA SER A 266 12.96 -0.77 -4.54
C SER A 266 14.45 -0.47 -4.41
N ASP A 267 14.93 -0.30 -3.18
CA ASP A 267 16.35 -0.08 -2.85
C ASP A 267 16.97 1.23 -3.41
N ASP A 268 16.17 2.31 -3.53
CA ASP A 268 16.64 3.67 -3.85
C ASP A 268 16.38 4.66 -2.68
N PRO A 269 17.19 4.58 -1.61
CA PRO A 269 17.00 5.40 -0.42
C PRO A 269 17.27 6.90 -0.65
N VAL A 270 18.14 7.24 -1.60
CA VAL A 270 18.54 8.63 -1.88
C VAL A 270 17.38 9.37 -2.49
N ALA A 271 16.79 8.80 -3.54
CA ALA A 271 15.66 9.42 -4.21
C ALA A 271 14.38 9.32 -3.35
N ALA A 272 14.28 8.33 -2.45
CA ALA A 272 13.23 8.31 -1.43
C ALA A 272 13.34 9.51 -0.48
N LEU A 273 14.54 9.78 0.04
CA LEU A 273 14.78 10.93 0.92
C LEU A 273 14.45 12.26 0.22
N ALA A 274 14.81 12.38 -1.06
CA ALA A 274 14.47 13.55 -1.88
C ALA A 274 12.95 13.73 -2.08
N ALA A 275 12.18 12.65 -2.19
CA ALA A 275 10.72 12.73 -2.24
C ALA A 275 10.14 13.15 -0.89
N LEU A 276 10.66 12.59 0.22
CA LEU A 276 10.20 12.92 1.57
C LEU A 276 10.50 14.38 1.96
N ALA A 277 11.63 14.93 1.51
CA ALA A 277 12.01 16.33 1.71
C ALA A 277 10.96 17.33 1.22
N LYS A 278 10.21 16.94 0.18
CA LYS A 278 9.19 17.78 -0.46
C LYS A 278 7.83 17.73 0.24
N VAL A 279 7.63 16.79 1.16
CA VAL A 279 6.37 16.65 1.91
C VAL A 279 6.19 17.86 2.83
N GLY A 280 5.05 18.53 2.74
CA GLY A 280 4.79 19.77 3.47
C GLY A 280 4.67 19.58 4.98
N ASN A 281 4.12 18.45 5.45
CA ASN A 281 3.88 18.18 6.86
C ASN A 281 5.14 17.65 7.61
N PRO A 282 5.74 18.42 8.54
CA PRO A 282 6.94 17.98 9.27
C PRO A 282 6.71 16.79 10.19
N LYS A 283 5.50 16.65 10.77
CA LYS A 283 5.17 15.50 11.62
C LYS A 283 5.23 14.20 10.80
N THR A 284 4.60 14.21 9.63
CA THR A 284 4.60 13.06 8.71
C THR A 284 6.01 12.73 8.24
N ARG A 285 6.85 13.74 7.92
CA ARG A 285 8.25 13.49 7.56
C ARG A 285 9.00 12.76 8.67
N ARG A 286 8.87 13.22 9.92
CA ARG A 286 9.53 12.60 11.08
C ARG A 286 9.05 11.17 11.32
N GLU A 287 7.74 10.93 11.27
CA GLU A 287 7.18 9.57 11.40
C GLU A 287 7.75 8.62 10.33
N ARG A 288 7.81 9.06 9.07
CA ARG A 288 8.38 8.24 7.99
C ARG A 288 9.88 8.03 8.12
N LEU A 289 10.64 9.03 8.58
CA LEU A 289 12.07 8.88 8.84
C LEU A 289 12.35 7.89 9.98
N GLU A 290 11.47 7.81 10.98
CA GLU A 290 11.57 6.86 12.09
C GLU A 290 11.21 5.42 11.68
N ASP A 291 10.23 5.27 10.78
CA ASP A 291 9.73 3.97 10.27
C ASP A 291 10.44 3.47 9.00
N MET A 292 11.42 4.23 8.49
CA MET A 292 12.08 3.88 7.26
C MET A 292 12.79 2.52 7.40
N PRO A 293 12.75 1.61 6.41
CA PRO A 293 13.29 0.25 6.52
C PRO A 293 14.77 0.13 6.89
N PHE A 294 15.56 1.21 6.84
CA PHE A 294 16.89 1.21 7.45
C PHE A 294 16.84 1.04 8.97
N ALA A 295 15.79 1.49 9.66
CA ALA A 295 15.61 1.29 11.09
C ALA A 295 15.31 -0.19 11.44
N GLN A 296 15.01 -1.02 10.44
CA GLN A 296 14.62 -2.42 10.58
C GLN A 296 15.61 -3.40 9.91
N LYS A 297 16.45 -2.96 8.97
CA LYS A 297 17.56 -3.76 8.45
C LYS A 297 18.69 -3.73 9.49
N ASP A 298 18.99 -4.87 10.11
CA ASP A 298 20.12 -5.00 11.04
C ASP A 298 21.42 -4.53 10.38
N PHE A 299 21.98 -3.41 10.86
CA PHE A 299 23.36 -3.04 10.56
C PHE A 299 24.27 -3.97 11.35
N GLY A 300 24.57 -5.13 10.77
CA GLY A 300 25.48 -6.11 11.34
C GLY A 300 26.25 -6.86 10.24
N ALA A 301 27.23 -7.67 10.63
CA ALA A 301 28.10 -8.41 9.70
C ALA A 301 27.34 -9.31 8.71
N ALA A 302 26.11 -9.70 9.05
CA ALA A 302 25.21 -10.47 8.20
C ALA A 302 24.67 -9.69 6.96
N ASN A 303 24.81 -8.37 6.93
CA ASN A 303 24.35 -7.54 5.81
C ASN A 303 25.44 -6.58 5.32
N PRO A 304 26.36 -7.03 4.44
CA PRO A 304 27.49 -6.23 3.97
C PRO A 304 27.07 -5.00 3.14
N ALA A 305 25.84 -4.96 2.62
CA ALA A 305 25.34 -3.79 1.90
C ALA A 305 25.11 -2.57 2.82
N SER A 306 25.00 -2.79 4.14
CA SER A 306 24.65 -1.76 5.12
C SER A 306 25.62 -0.56 5.12
N ALA A 307 26.91 -0.78 4.84
CA ALA A 307 27.91 0.29 4.78
C ALA A 307 27.74 1.21 3.57
N VAL A 308 27.53 0.64 2.39
CA VAL A 308 27.28 1.41 1.16
C VAL A 308 25.97 2.21 1.30
N TRP A 309 24.99 1.63 1.98
CA TRP A 309 23.70 2.27 2.23
C TRP A 309 23.80 3.46 3.17
N MET A 310 24.55 3.33 4.27
CA MET A 310 24.75 4.41 5.23
C MET A 310 25.44 5.61 4.58
N ASP A 311 26.48 5.39 3.79
CA ASP A 311 27.17 6.46 3.05
C ASP A 311 26.23 7.21 2.10
N ARG A 312 25.43 6.46 1.33
CA ARG A 312 24.48 7.04 0.38
C ARG A 312 23.43 7.89 1.09
N LEU A 313 22.89 7.39 2.21
CA LEU A 313 21.88 8.08 3.00
C LEU A 313 22.44 9.33 3.70
N LEU A 314 23.63 9.23 4.28
CA LEU A 314 24.31 10.37 4.88
C LEU A 314 24.57 11.46 3.84
N SER A 315 25.20 11.09 2.72
CA SER A 315 25.48 12.04 1.63
C SER A 315 24.19 12.69 1.13
N ALA A 316 23.11 11.92 0.99
CA ALA A 316 21.82 12.43 0.58
C ALA A 316 21.18 13.38 1.60
N ALA A 317 21.32 13.09 2.91
CA ALA A 317 20.82 13.94 3.97
C ALA A 317 21.60 15.26 4.05
N GLU A 318 22.92 15.21 3.93
CA GLU A 318 23.79 16.39 3.93
C GLU A 318 23.54 17.29 2.71
N ALA A 319 23.26 16.71 1.55
CA ALA A 319 22.96 17.43 0.31
C ALA A 319 21.58 18.12 0.33
N GLN A 320 20.73 17.89 1.33
CA GLN A 320 19.42 18.56 1.42
C GLN A 320 19.58 20.06 1.59
N THR A 321 18.90 20.85 0.76
CA THR A 321 18.95 22.32 0.82
C THR A 321 18.20 22.89 2.02
N ASP A 322 17.04 22.31 2.34
CA ASP A 322 16.27 22.67 3.54
C ASP A 322 17.02 22.26 4.81
N ALA A 323 17.44 23.26 5.59
CA ALA A 323 18.16 23.06 6.85
C ALA A 323 17.31 22.35 7.92
N ALA A 324 16.00 22.57 7.93
CA ALA A 324 15.10 21.93 8.88
C ALA A 324 14.98 20.44 8.57
N PHE A 325 14.64 20.09 7.32
CA PHE A 325 14.57 18.69 6.90
C PHE A 325 15.94 17.98 6.99
N ARG A 326 17.05 18.65 6.62
CA ARG A 326 18.41 18.13 6.81
C ARG A 326 18.65 17.74 8.26
N SER A 327 18.22 18.57 9.22
CA SER A 327 18.29 18.26 10.65
C SER A 327 17.42 17.06 11.03
N GLU A 328 16.17 17.00 10.55
CA GLU A 328 15.25 15.88 10.80
C GLU A 328 15.85 14.55 10.31
N ALA A 329 16.35 14.52 9.07
CA ALA A 329 16.94 13.35 8.43
C ALA A 329 18.20 12.86 9.18
N LEU A 330 19.14 13.75 9.48
CA LEU A 330 20.36 13.41 10.22
C LEU A 330 20.04 12.86 11.63
N THR A 331 19.08 13.47 12.32
CA THR A 331 18.65 13.02 13.65
C THR A 331 18.08 11.61 13.59
N ALA A 332 17.21 11.32 12.61
CA ALA A 332 16.64 9.99 12.42
C ALA A 332 17.70 8.94 12.07
N LEU A 333 18.63 9.26 11.16
CA LEU A 333 19.73 8.37 10.82
C LEU A 333 20.62 8.07 12.04
N CYS A 334 20.88 9.05 12.90
CA CYS A 334 21.63 8.85 14.15
C CYS A 334 20.90 7.94 15.14
N ARG A 335 19.58 8.08 15.28
CA ARG A 335 18.78 7.15 16.12
C ARG A 335 18.88 5.73 15.61
N THR A 336 18.82 5.53 14.30
CA THR A 336 18.98 4.23 13.66
C THR A 336 20.35 3.63 13.93
N ALA A 337 21.43 4.40 13.71
CA ALA A 337 22.79 3.96 14.00
C ALA A 337 22.99 3.63 15.49
N TYR A 338 22.40 4.42 16.39
CA TYR A 338 22.42 4.15 17.84
C TYR A 338 21.73 2.82 18.19
N ARG A 339 20.55 2.55 17.63
CA ARG A 339 19.85 1.26 17.85
C ARG A 339 20.68 0.07 17.37
N ALA A 340 21.48 0.26 16.32
CA ALA A 340 22.34 -0.77 15.76
C ALA A 340 23.80 -0.72 16.26
N ALA A 341 24.10 0.08 17.29
CA ALA A 341 25.47 0.34 17.73
C ALA A 341 26.26 -0.94 18.08
N ALA A 342 25.60 -1.95 18.66
CA ALA A 342 26.23 -3.22 18.95
C ALA A 342 26.76 -3.93 17.69
N GLY A 343 26.01 -3.93 16.59
CA GLY A 343 26.43 -4.50 15.31
C GLY A 343 27.40 -3.61 14.52
N LEU A 344 27.38 -2.29 14.74
CA LEU A 344 28.34 -1.35 14.13
C LEU A 344 29.76 -1.52 14.68
N VAL A 345 29.91 -1.85 15.97
CA VAL A 345 31.22 -2.08 16.60
C VAL A 345 31.91 -3.32 16.04
N GLU A 346 31.16 -4.27 15.48
CA GLU A 346 31.69 -5.47 14.83
C GLU A 346 32.24 -5.19 13.42
N ILE A 347 31.98 -4.00 12.85
CA ILE A 347 32.43 -3.60 11.51
C ILE A 347 33.16 -2.24 11.59
N PRO A 348 34.50 -2.23 11.74
CA PRO A 348 35.29 -1.00 11.95
C PRO A 348 35.09 0.09 10.89
N GLU A 349 34.84 -0.29 9.63
CA GLU A 349 34.56 0.64 8.52
C GLU A 349 33.24 1.40 8.74
N LEU A 350 32.23 0.74 9.29
CA LEU A 350 30.93 1.35 9.62
C LEU A 350 31.04 2.27 10.83
N ALA A 351 31.79 1.86 11.85
CA ALA A 351 32.04 2.68 13.03
C ALA A 351 32.66 4.03 12.64
N THR A 352 33.65 4.03 11.75
CA THR A 352 34.32 5.26 11.28
C THR A 352 33.37 6.18 10.50
N LYS A 353 32.44 5.61 9.71
CA LYS A 353 31.44 6.36 8.90
C LYS A 353 30.31 6.96 9.73
N ALA A 354 29.98 6.36 10.87
CA ALA A 354 28.94 6.86 11.76
C ALA A 354 29.39 8.10 12.55
N VAL A 355 30.71 8.36 12.67
CA VAL A 355 31.27 9.48 13.46
C VAL A 355 30.77 10.85 12.99
N PRO A 356 30.88 11.26 11.70
CA PRO A 356 30.41 12.58 11.27
C PRO A 356 28.90 12.78 11.48
N MET A 357 28.11 11.72 11.31
CA MET A 357 26.66 11.74 11.51
C MET A 357 26.33 12.03 12.98
N ALA A 358 26.91 11.20 13.86
CA ALA A 358 26.66 11.25 15.28
C ALA A 358 27.21 12.55 15.88
N GLU A 359 28.35 13.06 15.39
CA GLU A 359 28.92 14.32 15.82
C GLU A 359 27.99 15.51 15.51
N LEU A 360 27.45 15.58 14.29
CA LEU A 360 26.57 16.67 13.86
C LEU A 360 25.28 16.72 14.69
N ALA A 361 24.67 15.56 14.99
CA ALA A 361 23.49 15.47 15.84
C ALA A 361 23.81 15.68 17.33
N ALA A 362 24.93 15.15 17.82
CA ALA A 362 25.34 15.29 19.22
C ALA A 362 25.73 16.74 19.56
N ARG A 363 26.33 17.49 18.63
CA ARG A 363 26.57 18.95 18.78
C ARG A 363 25.28 19.75 18.98
N ARG A 364 24.13 19.21 18.59
CA ARG A 364 22.81 19.81 18.85
C ARG A 364 22.18 19.35 20.17
N HIS A 365 22.92 18.59 20.99
CA HIS A 365 22.44 17.95 22.22
C HIS A 365 21.43 16.81 21.99
N HIS A 366 21.45 16.14 20.83
CA HIS A 366 20.68 14.90 20.62
C HIS A 366 21.33 13.76 21.41
N ALA A 367 20.64 13.28 22.44
CA ALA A 367 21.26 12.39 23.41
C ALA A 367 21.63 10.99 22.87
N PRO A 368 20.79 10.31 22.05
CA PRO A 368 21.19 9.05 21.41
C PRO A 368 22.44 9.18 20.52
N ALA A 369 22.55 10.27 19.75
CA ALA A 369 23.74 10.54 18.95
C ALA A 369 24.99 10.77 19.81
N ALA A 370 24.84 11.44 20.96
CA ALA A 370 25.93 11.64 21.91
C ALA A 370 26.37 10.32 22.57
N VAL A 371 25.46 9.39 22.88
CA VAL A 371 25.85 8.05 23.33
C VAL A 371 26.58 7.29 22.22
N LEU A 372 26.08 7.34 20.98
CA LEU A 372 26.74 6.72 19.83
C LEU A 372 28.16 7.26 19.63
N MET A 373 28.35 8.59 19.68
CA MET A 373 29.68 9.21 19.64
C MET A 373 30.60 8.72 20.74
N ALA A 374 30.07 8.59 21.96
CA ALA A 374 30.87 8.13 23.09
C ALA A 374 31.39 6.69 22.86
N VAL A 375 30.52 5.78 22.45
CA VAL A 375 30.88 4.39 22.13
C VAL A 375 31.89 4.33 20.98
N LEU A 376 31.66 5.08 19.90
CA LEU A 376 32.56 5.10 18.75
C LEU A 376 33.96 5.61 19.13
N MET A 377 34.06 6.64 19.98
CA MET A 377 35.35 7.16 20.45
C MET A 377 36.09 6.20 21.37
N GLU A 378 35.39 5.42 22.20
CA GLU A 378 36.02 4.36 23.02
C GLU A 378 36.60 3.24 22.14
N VAL A 379 35.88 2.87 21.08
CA VAL A 379 36.28 1.77 20.18
C VAL A 379 37.38 2.19 19.21
N THR A 380 37.35 3.43 18.70
CA THR A 380 38.25 3.86 17.61
C THR A 380 39.43 4.71 18.07
N GLY A 381 39.33 5.41 19.20
CA GLY A 381 40.30 6.46 19.58
C GLY A 381 41.37 6.06 20.59
N GLY A 382 41.38 4.80 21.06
CA GLY A 382 42.35 4.34 22.06
C GLY A 382 42.35 5.19 23.35
N PRO A 383 43.50 5.40 24.02
CA PRO A 383 43.56 6.18 25.27
C PRO A 383 43.07 7.63 25.14
N ALA A 384 43.25 8.28 23.97
CA ALA A 384 42.77 9.64 23.72
C ALA A 384 41.25 9.67 23.47
N GLY A 385 40.71 8.64 22.81
CA GLY A 385 39.28 8.47 22.55
C GLY A 385 38.44 8.33 23.82
N ARG A 386 39.02 7.80 24.90
CA ARG A 386 38.34 7.70 26.19
C ARG A 386 38.02 9.07 26.79
N ALA A 387 38.94 10.04 26.73
CA ALA A 387 38.68 11.39 27.20
C ALA A 387 37.62 12.12 26.36
N GLU A 388 37.52 11.79 25.08
CA GLU A 388 36.50 12.32 24.17
C GLU A 388 35.13 11.67 24.39
N ALA A 389 35.10 10.36 24.63
CA ALA A 389 33.89 9.64 25.01
C ALA A 389 33.25 10.18 26.29
N ALA A 390 34.06 10.52 27.30
CA ALA A 390 33.57 11.14 28.54
C ALA A 390 32.80 12.45 28.25
N ARG A 391 33.24 13.24 27.27
CA ARG A 391 32.56 14.48 26.87
C ARG A 391 31.20 14.19 26.25
N TRP A 392 31.13 13.19 25.39
CA TRP A 392 29.89 12.81 24.71
C TRP A 392 28.88 12.12 25.64
N TYR A 393 29.32 11.29 26.59
CA TYR A 393 28.43 10.77 27.64
C TYR A 393 27.84 11.89 28.51
N ALA A 394 28.59 12.97 28.74
CA ALA A 394 28.08 14.14 29.44
C ALA A 394 27.02 14.90 28.61
N VAL A 395 27.24 15.07 27.29
CA VAL A 395 26.23 15.61 26.36
C VAL A 395 24.96 14.73 26.34
N ALA A 396 25.11 13.40 26.34
CA ALA A 396 23.99 12.46 26.43
C ALA A 396 23.19 12.60 27.74
N GLY A 397 23.87 12.79 28.86
CA GLY A 397 23.25 12.98 30.17
C GLY A 397 22.37 14.24 30.30
N THR A 398 22.57 15.22 29.41
CA THR A 398 21.90 16.53 29.44
C THR A 398 21.06 16.82 28.20
N GLY A 399 21.19 15.98 27.16
CA GLY A 399 20.53 16.16 25.88
C GLY A 399 19.03 15.81 25.87
N PHE A 400 18.39 16.17 24.78
CA PHE A 400 16.98 15.86 24.51
C PHE A 400 16.83 14.46 23.88
N ASP A 401 15.61 13.91 23.90
CA ASP A 401 15.26 12.66 23.21
C ASP A 401 15.94 11.38 23.75
N THR A 402 16.25 11.36 25.04
CA THR A 402 16.67 10.16 25.78
C THR A 402 15.62 9.74 26.80
N ALA A 403 15.32 8.44 26.85
CA ALA A 403 14.59 7.86 27.97
C ALA A 403 15.35 8.10 29.29
N ALA A 404 14.62 8.28 30.40
CA ALA A 404 15.21 8.53 31.71
C ALA A 404 16.21 7.44 32.14
N THR A 405 15.97 6.19 31.73
CA THR A 405 16.86 5.04 31.94
C THR A 405 18.18 5.20 31.20
N ALA A 406 18.16 5.52 29.90
CA ALA A 406 19.35 5.76 29.10
C ALA A 406 20.16 6.97 29.60
N ARG A 407 19.49 8.03 30.08
CA ARG A 407 20.15 9.17 30.74
C ARG A 407 20.86 8.75 32.03
N SER A 408 20.20 7.95 32.86
CA SER A 408 20.81 7.41 34.09
C SER A 408 22.00 6.49 33.79
N GLU A 409 21.90 5.70 32.73
CA GLU A 409 22.96 4.80 32.29
C GLU A 409 24.18 5.56 31.75
N ALA A 410 23.98 6.59 30.93
CA ALA A 410 25.06 7.47 30.47
C ALA A 410 25.79 8.14 31.66
N LEU A 411 25.06 8.61 32.66
CA LEU A 411 25.65 9.17 33.88
C LEU A 411 26.39 8.11 34.73
N LYS A 412 25.89 6.88 34.77
CA LYS A 412 26.55 5.74 35.42
C LYS A 412 27.85 5.38 34.71
N ILE A 413 27.84 5.30 33.38
CA ILE A 413 29.04 5.03 32.58
C ILE A 413 30.05 6.16 32.76
N LEU A 414 29.61 7.43 32.72
CA LEU A 414 30.46 8.59 32.96
C LEU A 414 31.14 8.53 34.34
N SER A 415 30.50 7.96 35.36
CA SER A 415 31.10 7.77 36.69
C SER A 415 32.32 6.84 36.70
N SER A 416 32.47 5.97 35.70
CA SER A 416 33.61 5.06 35.56
C SER A 416 34.88 5.70 34.94
N PHE A 417 34.77 6.94 34.42
CA PHE A 417 35.91 7.70 33.89
C PHE A 417 36.73 8.35 35.00
N THR A 418 37.97 8.69 34.71
CA THR A 418 38.87 9.33 35.69
C THR A 418 38.37 10.72 36.08
N PRO A 419 38.76 11.24 37.27
CA PRO A 419 38.48 12.61 37.69
C PRO A 419 38.83 13.68 36.64
N ALA A 420 39.98 13.53 35.97
CA ALA A 420 40.44 14.47 34.96
C ALA A 420 39.56 14.46 33.71
N GLU A 421 39.14 13.27 33.24
CA GLU A 421 38.25 13.11 32.08
C GLU A 421 36.86 13.68 32.37
N ARG A 422 36.30 13.41 33.57
CA ARG A 422 34.99 13.95 33.98
C ARG A 422 35.03 15.47 34.16
N ALA A 423 36.12 16.01 34.71
CA ALA A 423 36.30 17.46 34.83
C ALA A 423 36.40 18.14 33.45
N ALA A 424 37.07 17.51 32.48
CA ALA A 424 37.11 17.99 31.10
C ALA A 424 35.73 17.93 30.42
N ALA A 425 34.96 16.87 30.64
CA ALA A 425 33.59 16.72 30.15
C ALA A 425 32.64 17.76 30.76
N ALA A 426 32.75 18.03 32.06
CA ALA A 426 31.93 19.02 32.77
C ALA A 426 32.16 20.45 32.25
N ARG A 427 33.39 20.80 31.85
CA ARG A 427 33.71 22.12 31.26
C ARG A 427 33.01 22.35 29.92
N LEU A 428 32.77 21.29 29.15
CA LEU A 428 32.14 21.35 27.82
C LEU A 428 30.63 21.62 27.88
N LEU A 429 29.97 21.25 28.99
CA LEU A 429 28.56 21.53 29.26
C LEU A 429 28.32 22.89 29.92
N GLY A 430 29.39 23.62 30.25
CA GLY A 430 29.35 24.88 30.98
C GLY A 430 28.96 26.10 30.14
N GLY A 431 27.72 26.11 29.63
CA GLY A 431 27.13 27.29 28.98
C GLY A 431 25.61 27.34 28.88
N ALA A 432 24.89 26.21 28.75
CA ALA A 432 23.43 26.20 28.74
C ALA A 432 22.86 24.80 29.00
N GLY A 433 21.99 24.65 30.02
CA GLY A 433 21.09 23.50 30.15
C GLY A 433 21.19 22.67 31.44
N ALA A 434 20.03 22.16 31.87
CA ALA A 434 19.66 21.74 33.23
C ALA A 434 20.18 20.37 33.71
N ALA A 435 21.49 20.10 33.62
CA ALA A 435 22.17 19.33 34.67
C ALA A 435 23.12 20.29 35.36
N THR A 436 22.79 20.67 36.59
CA THR A 436 23.61 21.62 37.34
C THR A 436 25.06 21.11 37.33
N PRO A 437 26.02 21.92 36.86
CA PRO A 437 27.46 21.62 36.85
C PRO A 437 27.98 20.97 38.13
N VAL A 438 27.29 21.24 39.25
CA VAL A 438 27.40 20.59 40.56
C VAL A 438 27.42 19.06 40.51
N LYS A 439 26.51 18.36 39.81
CA LYS A 439 26.44 16.89 39.84
C LYS A 439 27.56 16.21 39.05
N LEU A 440 28.04 16.87 38.00
CA LEU A 440 29.23 16.46 37.23
C LEU A 440 30.53 16.78 37.97
N LEU A 441 30.58 17.90 38.70
CA LEU A 441 31.68 18.25 39.62
C LEU A 441 31.73 17.32 40.84
N GLU A 442 30.59 16.86 41.36
CA GLU A 442 30.50 15.85 42.42
C GLU A 442 30.98 14.48 41.93
N LEU A 443 30.59 14.07 40.72
CA LEU A 443 31.13 12.87 40.10
C LEU A 443 32.64 12.98 39.82
N ALA A 444 33.14 14.16 39.42
CA ALA A 444 34.57 14.38 39.22
C ALA A 444 35.41 14.27 40.51
N LYS A 445 34.82 14.56 41.69
CA LYS A 445 35.48 14.54 43.01
C LYS A 445 35.55 13.15 43.67
N LYS A 446 34.78 12.17 43.22
CA LYS A 446 34.82 10.77 43.69
C LYS A 446 35.73 9.94 42.81
#